data_AF-A0A669DJF1-F1
#
_entry.id   AF-A0A669DJF1-F1
#
_cell.length_a   1.000
_cell.length_b   1.000
_cell.length_c   1.000
_cell.angle_alpha   90.00
_cell.angle_beta   90.00
_cell.angle_gamma   90.00
#
_symmetry.space_group_name_H-M   'P 1'
#
loop_
_entity.id
_entity.type
_entity.pdbx_description
1 polymer ?
#
loop_
_entity_poly.entity_id
_entity_poly.type
_entity_poly.pdbx_seq_one_letter_code
_entity_poly.pdbx_strand_id
1 'polypeptide(L)'
;KNQCTFNQLSTISQTLEHVLVTAHHQNCLTVGVYESAKFLNEDPDGAVLCVLALDEEDEDDAALQIHFKLLQAFCYDNYLDILRVTGMRQLAQLLEDTNTSNRNESRDLHCILVTVSPNASFCSTAFLAKFCEESRHRYEWLPHLELQDR
;
A
#
# COMPACT_ATOMS: atom_id res chain seq x y z
N LYS A 1 23.20 -13.79 5.97
CA LYS A 1 22.39 -13.25 7.09
C LYS A 1 22.44 -11.73 6.99
N ASN A 2 21.61 -11.13 6.13
CA ASN A 2 21.49 -9.68 6.05
C ASN A 2 20.11 -9.34 6.61
N GLN A 3 20.12 -9.01 7.90
CA GLN A 3 18.93 -8.59 8.63
C GLN A 3 18.75 -7.10 8.32
N CYS A 4 17.64 -6.73 7.68
CA CYS A 4 17.24 -5.33 7.59
C CYS A 4 17.24 -4.78 9.02
N THR A 5 18.10 -3.80 9.28
CA THR A 5 18.25 -3.23 10.63
C THR A 5 17.01 -2.41 10.97
N PHE A 6 16.66 -2.30 12.26
CA PHE A 6 15.51 -1.52 12.73
C PHE A 6 15.47 -0.09 12.14
N ASN A 7 16.64 0.54 12.00
CA ASN A 7 16.78 1.87 11.39
C ASN A 7 16.43 1.92 9.89
N GLN A 8 16.60 0.80 9.17
CA GLN A 8 16.19 0.71 7.76
C GLN A 8 14.68 0.53 7.63
N LEU A 9 14.06 -0.30 8.49
CA LEU A 9 12.62 -0.50 8.47
C LEU A 9 11.86 0.78 8.81
N SER A 10 12.32 1.54 9.81
CA SER A 10 11.73 2.86 10.11
C SER A 10 11.86 3.85 8.95
N THR A 11 12.99 3.83 8.24
CA THR A 11 13.20 4.64 7.02
C THR A 11 12.25 4.23 5.90
N ILE A 12 11.99 2.92 5.73
CA ILE A 12 11.07 2.39 4.72
C ILE A 12 9.62 2.78 5.05
N SER A 13 9.18 2.62 6.30
CA SER A 13 7.85 3.07 6.74
C SER A 13 7.65 4.56 6.49
N GLN A 14 8.63 5.40 6.87
CA GLN A 14 8.57 6.86 6.60
C GLN A 14 8.52 7.19 5.11
N THR A 15 9.24 6.41 4.29
CA THR A 15 9.20 6.57 2.83
C THR A 15 7.83 6.20 2.28
N LEU A 16 7.21 5.13 2.79
CA LEU A 16 5.86 4.73 2.43
C LEU A 16 4.85 5.83 2.79
N GLU A 17 4.88 6.35 4.02
CA GLU A 17 4.02 7.47 4.44
C GLU A 17 4.17 8.67 3.50
N HIS A 18 5.40 9.04 3.16
CA HIS A 18 5.67 10.15 2.25
C HIS A 18 5.12 9.90 0.85
N VAL A 19 5.28 8.69 0.31
CA VAL A 19 4.74 8.31 -1.00
C VAL A 19 3.21 8.38 -0.98
N LEU A 20 2.56 7.81 0.04
CA LEU A 20 1.11 7.81 0.17
C LEU A 20 0.54 9.23 0.27
N VAL A 21 1.11 10.08 1.12
CA VAL A 21 0.69 11.49 1.27
C VAL A 21 0.91 12.28 -0.03
N THR A 22 2.03 12.06 -0.71
CA THR A 22 2.32 12.74 -1.98
C THR A 22 1.33 12.31 -3.06
N ALA A 23 1.10 11.01 -3.20
CA ALA A 23 0.16 10.46 -4.17
C ALA A 23 -1.28 10.91 -3.88
N HIS A 24 -1.66 10.97 -2.60
CA HIS A 24 -2.96 11.48 -2.16
C HIS A 24 -3.18 12.92 -2.64
N HIS A 25 -2.24 13.83 -2.35
CA HIS A 25 -2.32 15.22 -2.79
C HIS A 25 -2.30 15.39 -4.32
N GLN A 26 -1.71 14.44 -5.04
CA GLN A 26 -1.63 14.46 -6.50
C GLN A 26 -2.80 13.72 -7.17
N ASN A 27 -3.79 13.22 -6.41
CA ASN A 27 -4.90 12.39 -6.91
C ASN A 27 -4.40 11.17 -7.71
N CYS A 28 -3.33 10.54 -7.21
CA CYS A 28 -2.68 9.36 -7.80
C CYS A 28 -2.86 8.13 -6.92
N LEU A 29 -3.97 8.09 -6.17
CA LEU A 29 -4.36 6.95 -5.35
C LEU A 29 -5.69 6.38 -5.83
N THR A 30 -5.77 5.06 -5.90
CA THR A 30 -7.03 4.33 -5.85
C THR A 30 -7.12 3.67 -4.47
N VAL A 31 -8.24 3.87 -3.77
CA VAL A 31 -8.41 3.47 -2.36
C VAL A 31 -9.64 2.59 -2.26
N GLY A 32 -9.50 1.45 -1.60
CA GLY A 32 -10.52 0.41 -1.45
C GLY A 32 -10.16 -0.86 -2.22
N VAL A 33 -10.54 -2.00 -1.67
CA VAL A 33 -10.29 -3.34 -2.26
C VAL A 33 -10.95 -3.46 -3.62
N TYR A 34 -12.21 -3.04 -3.71
CA TYR A 34 -12.99 -3.16 -4.93
C TYR A 34 -12.48 -2.23 -6.03
N GLU A 35 -12.25 -0.96 -5.69
CA GLU A 35 -11.74 0.07 -6.59
C GLU A 35 -10.36 -0.31 -7.11
N SER A 36 -9.48 -0.83 -6.24
CA SER A 36 -8.15 -1.29 -6.61
C SER A 36 -8.20 -2.46 -7.58
N ALA A 37 -9.01 -3.48 -7.27
CA ALA A 37 -9.18 -4.63 -8.16
C ALA A 37 -9.77 -4.23 -9.52
N LYS A 38 -10.72 -3.28 -9.53
CA LYS A 38 -11.29 -2.74 -10.76
C LYS A 38 -10.22 -2.03 -11.60
N PHE A 39 -9.43 -1.15 -10.99
CA PHE A 39 -8.35 -0.44 -11.68
C PHE A 39 -7.35 -1.43 -12.30
N LEU A 40 -6.88 -2.40 -11.52
CA LEU A 40 -5.90 -3.39 -11.98
C LEU A 40 -6.42 -4.27 -13.13
N ASN A 41 -7.73 -4.54 -13.17
CA ASN A 41 -8.34 -5.26 -14.29
C ASN A 41 -8.41 -4.42 -15.58
N GLU A 42 -8.45 -3.09 -15.47
CA GLU A 42 -8.55 -2.17 -16.61
C GLU A 42 -7.17 -1.70 -17.10
N ASP A 43 -6.26 -1.35 -16.18
CA ASP A 43 -4.93 -0.78 -16.46
C ASP A 43 -3.88 -1.22 -15.41
N PRO A 44 -3.36 -2.46 -15.49
CA PRO A 44 -2.35 -2.94 -14.54
C PRO A 44 -1.01 -2.20 -14.65
N ASP A 45 -0.64 -1.74 -15.85
CA ASP A 45 0.60 -1.00 -16.10
C ASP A 45 0.55 0.44 -15.53
N GLY A 46 -0.66 0.96 -15.29
CA GLY A 46 -0.90 2.26 -14.66
C GLY A 46 -0.64 2.27 -13.16
N ALA A 47 -0.36 1.14 -12.51
CA ALA A 47 -0.06 1.04 -11.08
C ALA A 47 1.45 0.86 -10.84
N VAL A 48 1.97 1.43 -9.74
CA VAL A 48 3.39 1.31 -9.35
C VAL A 48 3.62 0.71 -7.98
N LEU A 49 2.61 0.70 -7.11
CA LEU A 49 2.69 0.09 -5.79
C LEU A 49 1.29 -0.29 -5.32
N CYS A 50 1.15 -1.50 -4.77
CA CYS A 50 -0.03 -1.97 -4.06
C CYS A 50 0.25 -2.12 -2.56
N VAL A 51 -0.57 -1.49 -1.73
CA VAL A 51 -0.48 -1.53 -0.27
C VAL A 51 -1.72 -2.21 0.27
N LEU A 52 -1.55 -3.36 0.92
CA LEU A 52 -2.62 -4.06 1.62
C LEU A 52 -2.57 -3.70 3.11
N ALA A 53 -3.65 -3.14 3.66
CA ALA A 53 -3.71 -2.75 5.08
C ALA A 53 -4.64 -3.68 5.86
N LEU A 54 -4.13 -4.27 6.93
CA LEU A 54 -4.85 -5.25 7.74
C LEU A 54 -4.32 -5.21 9.17
N ASP A 55 -5.18 -4.86 10.13
CA ASP A 55 -4.86 -4.98 11.54
C ASP A 55 -5.35 -6.34 12.10
N GLU A 56 -4.98 -6.68 13.34
CA GLU A 56 -5.33 -7.97 13.96
C GLU A 56 -6.84 -8.25 13.98
N GLU A 57 -7.66 -7.19 14.05
CA GLU A 57 -9.13 -7.27 14.07
C GLU A 57 -9.72 -7.80 12.75
N ASP A 58 -8.99 -7.67 11.65
CA ASP A 58 -9.42 -8.02 10.30
C ASP A 58 -8.93 -9.41 9.84
N GLU A 59 -8.07 -10.08 10.64
CA GLU A 59 -7.48 -11.38 10.26
C GLU A 59 -8.52 -12.50 10.12
N ASP A 60 -9.63 -12.40 10.86
CA ASP A 60 -10.73 -13.38 10.85
C ASP A 60 -11.76 -13.13 9.73
N ASP A 61 -11.67 -12.02 8.98
CA ASP A 61 -12.56 -11.75 7.85
C ASP A 61 -12.16 -12.59 6.63
N ALA A 62 -12.84 -13.73 6.48
CA ALA A 62 -12.60 -14.64 5.36
C ALA A 62 -12.78 -14.00 3.98
N ALA A 63 -13.71 -13.06 3.82
CA ALA A 63 -13.93 -12.39 2.53
C ALA A 63 -12.75 -11.48 2.21
N LEU A 64 -12.31 -10.69 3.19
CA LEU A 64 -11.14 -9.83 3.04
C LEU A 64 -9.86 -10.62 2.76
N GLN A 65 -9.65 -11.74 3.47
CA GLN A 65 -8.51 -12.63 3.22
C GLN A 65 -8.53 -13.19 1.79
N ILE A 66 -9.70 -13.58 1.26
CA ILE A 66 -9.83 -14.03 -0.13
C ILE A 66 -9.43 -12.91 -1.09
N HIS A 67 -9.96 -11.69 -0.90
CA HIS A 67 -9.61 -10.54 -1.74
C HIS A 67 -8.11 -10.24 -1.72
N PHE A 68 -7.47 -10.32 -0.55
CA PHE A 68 -6.04 -10.09 -0.41
C PHE A 68 -5.23 -11.14 -1.15
N LYS A 69 -5.64 -12.42 -1.11
CA LYS A 69 -4.97 -13.46 -1.91
C LYS A 69 -5.12 -13.24 -3.41
N LEU A 70 -6.28 -12.80 -3.86
CA LEU A 70 -6.51 -12.48 -5.28
C LEU A 70 -5.64 -11.30 -5.72
N LEU A 71 -5.62 -10.21 -4.96
CA LEU A 71 -4.78 -9.04 -5.23
C LEU A 71 -3.29 -9.39 -5.21
N GLN A 72 -2.85 -10.16 -4.22
CA GLN A 72 -1.46 -10.61 -4.11
C GLN A 72 -1.05 -11.43 -5.34
N ALA A 73 -1.88 -12.40 -5.75
CA ALA A 73 -1.60 -13.20 -6.94
C ALA A 73 -1.54 -12.33 -8.21
N PHE A 74 -2.50 -11.42 -8.37
CA PHE A 74 -2.54 -10.51 -9.51
C PHE A 74 -1.30 -9.61 -9.58
N CYS A 75 -0.93 -8.98 -8.47
CA CYS A 75 0.25 -8.10 -8.43
C CYS A 75 1.53 -8.87 -8.75
N TYR A 76 1.63 -10.11 -8.25
CA TYR A 76 2.76 -10.97 -8.54
C TYR A 76 2.89 -11.32 -10.03
N ASP A 77 1.79 -11.73 -10.66
CA ASP A 77 1.77 -12.11 -12.07
C ASP A 77 2.07 -10.92 -13.00
N ASN A 78 1.76 -9.69 -12.56
CA ASN A 78 1.99 -8.46 -13.30
C ASN A 78 3.26 -7.70 -12.87
N TYR A 79 4.11 -8.30 -12.03
CA TYR A 79 5.33 -7.66 -11.50
C TYR A 79 5.09 -6.31 -10.81
N LEU A 80 3.90 -6.10 -10.25
CA LEU A 80 3.57 -4.93 -9.46
C LEU A 80 4.09 -5.12 -8.03
N ASP A 81 4.89 -4.16 -7.56
CA ASP A 81 5.38 -4.19 -6.18
C ASP A 81 4.20 -4.11 -5.19
N ILE A 82 4.21 -5.04 -4.23
CA ILE A 82 3.13 -5.19 -3.24
C ILE A 82 3.73 -5.37 -1.84
N LEU A 83 3.12 -4.73 -0.84
CA LEU A 83 3.49 -4.87 0.56
C LEU A 83 2.24 -4.85 1.47
N ARG A 84 2.41 -5.36 2.70
CA ARG A 84 1.39 -5.34 3.75
C ARG A 84 1.74 -4.32 4.82
N VAL A 85 0.75 -3.56 5.28
CA VAL A 85 0.87 -2.67 6.44
C VAL A 85 -0.09 -3.01 7.56
N THR A 86 0.34 -2.75 8.79
CA THR A 86 -0.53 -2.58 9.98
C THR A 86 -0.48 -1.11 10.43
N GLY A 87 -1.37 -0.71 11.32
CA GLY A 87 -1.55 0.66 11.77
C GLY A 87 -2.58 1.41 10.93
N MET A 88 -3.77 0.83 10.76
CA MET A 88 -4.83 1.42 9.94
C MET A 88 -5.28 2.79 10.46
N ARG A 89 -5.19 3.03 11.78
CA ARG A 89 -5.45 4.35 12.37
C ARG A 89 -4.50 5.41 11.81
N GLN A 90 -3.20 5.13 11.81
CA GLN A 90 -2.19 6.03 11.27
C GLN A 90 -2.40 6.22 9.76
N LEU A 91 -2.72 5.15 9.03
CA LEU A 91 -3.04 5.20 7.60
C LEU A 91 -4.24 6.12 7.31
N ALA A 92 -5.30 6.02 8.11
CA ALA A 92 -6.47 6.88 8.00
C ALA A 92 -6.09 8.35 8.20
N GLN A 93 -5.32 8.66 9.26
CA GLN A 93 -4.85 10.02 9.53
C GLN A 93 -4.00 10.60 8.40
N LEU A 94 -3.17 9.78 7.74
CA LEU A 94 -2.33 10.21 6.60
C LEU A 94 -3.16 10.58 5.36
N LEU A 95 -4.31 9.93 5.17
CA LEU A 95 -5.18 10.07 3.99
C LEU A 95 -6.46 10.86 4.28
N GLU A 96 -6.55 11.49 5.46
CA GLU A 96 -7.64 12.37 5.81
C GLU A 96 -7.57 13.67 4.99
N ASP A 97 -8.62 13.94 4.21
CA ASP A 97 -8.79 15.23 3.58
C ASP A 97 -9.21 16.27 4.62
N THR A 98 -8.40 17.30 4.83
CA THR A 98 -8.75 18.45 5.69
C THR A 98 -10.05 19.17 5.28
N ASN A 99 -10.63 18.85 4.10
CA ASN A 99 -11.74 19.57 3.49
C ASN A 99 -13.00 18.72 3.19
N THR A 100 -13.04 17.40 3.48
CA THR A 100 -14.24 16.59 3.17
C THR A 100 -14.94 16.09 4.43
N SER A 101 -15.93 16.88 4.87
CA SER A 101 -16.85 16.59 5.97
C SER A 101 -17.89 15.52 5.61
N ASN A 102 -17.48 14.36 5.10
CA ASN A 102 -18.37 13.20 4.96
C ASN A 102 -17.89 12.09 5.92
N ARG A 103 -18.01 12.39 7.23
CA ARG A 103 -17.64 11.52 8.36
C ARG A 103 -18.50 10.25 8.53
N ASN A 104 -19.38 9.92 7.59
CA ASN A 104 -20.43 8.92 7.79
C ASN A 104 -20.23 7.59 7.03
N GLU A 105 -19.22 7.48 6.17
CA GLU A 105 -18.86 6.22 5.52
C GLU A 105 -17.40 5.91 5.90
N SER A 106 -17.18 4.79 6.58
CA SER A 106 -15.84 4.25 6.82
C SER A 106 -15.21 3.98 5.45
N ARG A 107 -14.21 4.78 5.06
CA ARG A 107 -13.45 4.54 3.83
C ARG A 107 -12.81 3.16 3.94
N ASP A 108 -13.00 2.30 2.95
CA ASP A 108 -12.25 1.05 2.84
C ASP A 108 -10.78 1.40 2.55
N LEU A 109 -9.92 1.24 3.57
CA LEU A 109 -8.48 1.50 3.48
C LEU A 109 -7.68 0.20 3.33
N HIS A 110 -8.33 -0.95 3.17
CA HIS A 110 -7.66 -2.25 3.16
C HIS A 110 -6.81 -2.48 1.90
N CYS A 111 -7.03 -1.71 0.84
CA CYS A 111 -6.15 -1.68 -0.32
C CYS A 111 -5.95 -0.25 -0.82
N ILE A 112 -4.70 0.13 -1.07
CA ILE A 112 -4.34 1.40 -1.69
C ILE A 112 -3.38 1.13 -2.84
N LEU A 113 -3.75 1.58 -4.03
CA LEU A 113 -2.88 1.57 -5.20
C LEU A 113 -2.33 2.96 -5.47
N VAL A 114 -1.02 3.05 -5.61
CA VAL A 114 -0.36 4.24 -6.16
C VAL A 114 -0.32 4.09 -7.68
N THR A 115 -0.89 5.07 -8.39
CA THR A 115 -0.99 5.05 -9.85
C THR A 115 -0.02 6.04 -10.48
N VAL A 116 0.41 5.77 -11.71
CA VAL A 116 1.21 6.70 -12.52
C VAL A 116 0.35 7.89 -12.91
N SER A 117 0.90 9.10 -12.81
CA SER A 117 0.33 10.29 -13.42
C SER A 117 1.40 11.00 -14.24
N PRO A 118 1.09 11.53 -15.44
CA PRO A 118 2.04 12.23 -16.29
C PRO A 118 2.77 13.41 -15.61
N ASN A 119 2.13 13.98 -14.58
CA ASN A 119 2.65 15.13 -13.84
C ASN A 119 3.20 14.76 -12.45
N ALA A 120 3.13 13.48 -12.07
CA ALA A 120 3.60 12.99 -10.78
C ALA A 120 4.96 12.30 -10.94
N SER A 121 5.94 12.72 -10.14
CA SER A 121 7.21 12.02 -10.00
C SER A 121 7.27 11.41 -8.60
N PHE A 122 7.18 10.09 -8.54
CA PHE A 122 7.35 9.33 -7.31
C PHE A 122 8.77 8.76 -7.22
N CYS A 123 9.82 9.59 -7.28
CA CYS A 123 11.20 9.08 -7.14
C CYS A 123 11.40 8.19 -5.90
N SER A 124 10.62 8.41 -4.84
CA SER A 124 10.63 7.61 -3.61
C SER A 124 10.06 6.20 -3.75
N THR A 125 9.23 5.90 -4.77
CA THR A 125 8.73 4.52 -4.98
C THR A 125 9.86 3.57 -5.36
N ALA A 126 10.94 4.04 -5.98
CA ALA A 126 12.11 3.22 -6.27
C ALA A 126 12.74 2.60 -5.01
N PHE A 127 12.66 3.29 -3.87
CA PHE A 127 13.15 2.77 -2.60
C PHE A 127 12.26 1.64 -2.06
N LEU A 128 10.93 1.78 -2.21
CA LEU A 128 9.95 0.75 -1.85
C LEU A 128 10.03 -0.46 -2.79
N ALA A 129 10.22 -0.22 -4.09
CA ALA A 129 10.44 -1.26 -5.09
C ALA A 129 11.67 -2.10 -4.75
N LYS A 130 12.77 -1.44 -4.41
CA LYS A 130 13.99 -2.12 -3.95
C LYS A 130 13.74 -2.94 -2.69
N PHE A 131 12.98 -2.41 -1.72
CA PHE A 131 12.61 -3.16 -0.53
C PHE A 131 11.78 -4.41 -0.86
N CYS A 132 10.81 -4.31 -1.78
CA CYS A 132 10.02 -5.45 -2.25
C CYS A 132 10.91 -6.48 -2.96
N GLU A 133 11.81 -6.03 -3.82
CA GLU A 133 12.79 -6.89 -4.50
C GLU A 133 13.72 -7.63 -3.52
N GLU A 134 14.31 -6.92 -2.55
CA GLU A 134 15.15 -7.53 -1.52
C GLU A 134 14.38 -8.55 -0.67
N SER A 135 13.09 -8.32 -0.44
CA SER A 135 12.21 -9.22 0.31
C SER A 135 11.87 -10.48 -0.47
N ARG A 136 11.59 -10.35 -1.77
CA ARG A 136 11.43 -11.50 -2.68
C ARG A 136 12.66 -12.41 -2.69
N HIS A 137 13.86 -11.85 -2.68
CA HIS A 137 15.11 -12.63 -2.57
C HIS A 137 15.24 -13.40 -1.24
N ARG A 138 14.48 -13.02 -0.20
CA ARG A 138 14.40 -13.72 1.08
C ARG A 138 13.20 -14.66 1.18
N TYR A 139 12.50 -14.93 0.08
CA TYR A 139 11.25 -15.71 0.04
C TYR A 139 10.10 -15.08 0.84
N GLU A 140 10.17 -13.76 1.05
CA GLU A 140 9.13 -12.96 1.70
C GLU A 140 8.32 -12.26 0.60
N TRP A 141 7.29 -12.95 0.08
CA TRP A 141 6.51 -12.52 -1.09
C TRP A 141 5.56 -11.35 -0.82
N LEU A 142 5.23 -11.11 0.44
CA LEU A 142 4.42 -9.97 0.87
C LEU A 142 5.11 -9.35 2.08
N PRO A 143 6.11 -8.47 1.86
CA PRO A 143 6.85 -7.84 2.94
C PRO A 143 5.92 -7.00 3.80
N HIS A 144 6.19 -6.99 5.10
CA HIS A 144 5.36 -6.33 6.08
C HIS A 144 6.04 -5.10 6.70
N LEU A 145 5.28 -4.02 6.86
CA LEU A 145 5.67 -2.80 7.58
C LEU A 145 4.62 -2.45 8.63
N GLU A 146 5.06 -1.88 9.74
CA GLU A 146 4.19 -1.31 10.77
C GLU A 146 4.23 0.21 10.64
N LEU A 147 3.05 0.85 10.56
CA LEU A 147 2.91 2.29 10.65
C LEU A 147 2.69 2.66 12.12
N GLN A 148 3.57 3.50 12.65
CA GLN A 148 3.52 3.89 14.06
C GLN A 148 2.70 5.17 14.23
N ASP A 149 1.79 5.17 15.22
CA ASP A 149 1.13 6.38 15.71
C ASP A 149 2.22 7.36 16.21
N ARG A 150 2.21 8.60 15.72
CA ARG A 150 3.18 9.64 16.12
C ARG A 150 2.76 10.43 17.36
#